data_AF-A0A938H9F8-F1
#
_entry.id   AF-A0A938H9F8-F1
#
_cell.length_a   1.000
_cell.length_b   1.000
_cell.length_c   1.000
_cell.angle_alpha   90.00
_cell.angle_beta   90.00
_cell.angle_gamma   90.00
#
_symmetry.space_group_name_H-M   'P 1'
#
loop_
_entity.id
_entity.type
_entity.pdbx_description
1 polymer ?
#
loop_
_entity_poly.entity_id
_entity_poly.type
_entity_poly.pdbx_seq_one_letter_code
_entity_poly.pdbx_strand_id
1 'polypeptide(L)'
;MEQEAEWNELERDLGYYASYLQGIAHEVLDSGTSKYPVFIAYEDQHLDLGRPLLDHRQLDTRWSVRASVMEEFIKKGLLTKEQFVAFKQRW
;
A
#
# COMPACT_ATOMS: atom_id res chain seq x y z
N MET A 1 -23.25 -1.42 7.00
CA MET A 1 -23.04 -1.49 8.46
C MET A 1 -21.75 -2.25 8.78
N GLU A 2 -21.58 -3.52 8.37
CA GLU A 2 -20.34 -4.27 8.65
C GLU A 2 -19.13 -3.75 7.86
N GLN A 3 -19.27 -3.58 6.54
CA GLN A 3 -18.21 -3.04 5.68
C GLN A 3 -17.80 -1.59 6.06
N GLU A 4 -18.72 -0.80 6.61
CA GLU A 4 -18.43 0.57 7.07
C GLU A 4 -17.57 0.54 8.35
N ALA A 5 -17.82 -0.41 9.25
CA ALA A 5 -16.97 -0.62 10.42
C ALA A 5 -15.54 -1.04 10.01
N GLU A 6 -15.40 -1.90 9.00
CA GLU A 6 -14.08 -2.30 8.48
C GLU A 6 -13.29 -1.12 7.90
N TRP A 7 -13.94 -0.25 7.13
CA TRP A 7 -13.28 0.95 6.58
C TRP A 7 -12.87 1.93 7.69
N ASN A 8 -13.70 2.11 8.71
CA ASN A 8 -13.36 2.97 9.86
C ASN A 8 -12.16 2.44 10.64
N GLU A 9 -12.04 1.11 10.78
CA GLU A 9 -10.89 0.48 11.42
C GLU A 9 -9.62 0.61 10.58
N LEU A 10 -9.73 0.41 9.26
CA LEU A 10 -8.60 0.63 8.35
C LEU A 10 -8.13 2.09 8.39
N GLU A 11 -9.05 3.06 8.36
CA GLU A 11 -8.71 4.48 8.42
C GLU A 11 -7.97 4.83 9.71
N ARG A 12 -8.44 4.32 10.86
CA ARG A 12 -7.77 4.50 12.15
C ARG A 12 -6.35 3.93 12.13
N ASP A 13 -6.19 2.68 11.68
CA ASP A 13 -4.90 2.02 11.62
C ASP A 13 -3.93 2.76 10.68
N LEU A 14 -4.40 3.18 9.49
CA LEU A 14 -3.62 4.00 8.56
C LEU A 14 -3.25 5.36 9.14
N GLY A 15 -4.13 5.98 9.93
CA GLY A 15 -3.85 7.22 10.66
C GLY A 15 -2.69 7.05 11.64
N TYR A 16 -2.65 5.93 12.35
CA TYR A 16 -1.53 5.57 13.23
C TYR A 16 -0.21 5.36 12.44
N TYR A 17 -0.29 4.83 11.22
CA TYR A 17 0.86 4.54 10.37
C TYR A 17 1.32 5.69 9.47
N ALA A 18 0.53 6.76 9.34
CA ALA A 18 0.66 7.75 8.28
C ALA A 18 2.08 8.34 8.17
N SER A 19 2.68 8.75 9.29
CA SER A 19 4.03 9.37 9.30
C SER A 19 5.10 8.39 8.81
N TYR A 20 5.00 7.12 9.20
CA TYR A 20 5.96 6.10 8.79
C TYR A 20 5.81 5.76 7.31
N LEU A 21 4.57 5.57 6.83
CA LEU A 21 4.30 5.33 5.41
C LEU A 21 4.76 6.50 4.53
N GLN A 22 4.58 7.74 5.00
CA GLN A 22 5.06 8.92 4.30
C GLN A 22 6.59 8.94 4.18
N GLY A 23 7.31 8.57 5.25
CA GLY A 23 8.77 8.44 5.21
C GLY A 23 9.24 7.43 4.16
N ILE A 24 8.61 6.25 4.11
CA ILE A 24 8.92 5.22 3.11
C ILE A 24 8.59 5.72 1.69
N ALA A 25 7.48 6.44 1.50
CA ALA A 25 7.13 7.00 0.22
C ALA A 25 8.20 8.00 -0.27
N HIS A 26 8.66 8.90 0.62
CA HIS A 26 9.75 9.82 0.30
C HIS A 26 11.05 9.09 -0.05
N GLU A 27 11.42 8.04 0.68
CA GLU A 27 12.62 7.26 0.36
C GLU A 27 12.55 6.62 -1.04
N VAL A 28 11.39 6.07 -1.41
CA VAL A 28 11.18 5.49 -2.75
C VAL A 28 11.30 6.56 -3.85
N LEU A 29 10.77 7.75 -3.61
CA LEU A 29 10.84 8.88 -4.53
C LEU A 29 12.27 9.43 -4.66
N ASP A 30 12.93 9.68 -3.52
CA ASP A 30 14.27 10.30 -3.44
C ASP A 30 15.36 9.38 -3.97
N SER A 31 15.24 8.06 -3.74
CA SER A 31 16.13 7.06 -4.32
C SER A 31 15.95 6.89 -5.83
N GLY A 32 14.87 7.42 -6.41
CA GLY A 32 14.51 7.22 -7.80
C GLY A 32 14.03 5.78 -8.11
N THR A 33 13.70 5.00 -7.09
CA THR A 33 13.23 3.61 -7.23
C THR A 33 11.92 3.54 -8.02
N SER A 34 10.99 4.44 -7.72
CA SER A 34 9.77 4.64 -8.51
C SER A 34 9.20 6.04 -8.23
N LYS A 35 8.41 6.56 -9.17
CA LYS A 35 7.61 7.78 -8.97
C LYS A 35 6.23 7.50 -8.38
N TYR A 36 5.90 6.21 -8.19
CA TYR A 36 4.56 5.74 -7.87
C TYR A 36 4.61 4.69 -6.75
N PRO A 37 5.06 5.07 -5.53
CA PRO A 37 4.97 4.19 -4.38
C PRO A 37 3.51 3.83 -4.09
N VAL A 38 3.26 2.58 -3.76
CA VAL A 38 1.92 2.09 -3.37
C VAL A 38 2.00 1.20 -2.14
N PHE A 39 0.98 1.30 -1.31
CA PHE A 39 0.85 0.53 -0.09
C PHE A 39 -0.35 -0.40 -0.18
N ILE A 40 -0.17 -1.65 0.23
CA ILE A 40 -1.24 -2.66 0.23
C ILE A 40 -1.58 -3.00 1.67
N ALA A 41 -2.78 -2.63 2.11
CA ALA A 41 -3.33 -3.06 3.38
C ALA A 41 -3.99 -4.45 3.23
N TYR A 42 -3.76 -5.34 4.19
CA TYR A 42 -4.34 -6.68 4.23
C TYR A 42 -4.47 -7.21 5.66
N GLU A 43 -5.44 -8.07 5.92
CA GLU A 43 -5.63 -8.69 7.25
C GLU A 43 -4.78 -9.96 7.38
N ASP A 44 -5.19 -11.10 6.82
CA ASP A 44 -4.55 -12.40 7.16
C ASP A 44 -4.14 -13.28 5.96
N GLN A 45 -4.22 -12.73 4.74
CA GLN A 45 -3.81 -13.47 3.54
C GLN A 45 -2.31 -13.35 3.26
N HIS A 46 -1.67 -14.47 2.95
CA HIS A 46 -0.30 -14.50 2.44
C HIS A 46 -0.28 -13.83 1.07
N LEU A 47 0.13 -12.56 1.03
CA LEU A 47 0.21 -11.80 -0.19
C LEU A 47 1.65 -11.78 -0.73
N ASP A 48 1.86 -12.44 -1.87
CA ASP A 48 3.11 -12.30 -2.65
C ASP A 48 3.02 -11.06 -3.55
N LEU A 49 2.93 -9.88 -2.95
CA LEU A 49 2.93 -8.60 -3.66
C LEU A 49 3.63 -7.55 -2.81
N GLY A 50 4.69 -6.93 -3.35
CA GLY A 50 5.50 -6.00 -2.58
C GLY A 50 6.22 -6.66 -1.40
N ARG A 51 6.76 -5.82 -0.53
CA ARG A 51 7.58 -6.18 0.63
C ARG A 51 6.79 -5.96 1.92
N PRO A 52 6.83 -6.89 2.89
CA PRO A 52 6.23 -6.66 4.20
C PRO A 52 6.81 -5.39 4.82
N LEU A 53 5.94 -4.53 5.36
CA LEU A 53 6.35 -3.27 5.96
C LEU A 53 5.85 -3.15 7.40
N LEU A 54 4.56 -3.41 7.64
CA LEU A 54 3.93 -3.38 8.96
C LEU A 54 3.17 -4.70 9.19
N ASP A 55 3.32 -5.27 10.39
CA ASP A 55 2.66 -6.52 10.79
C ASP A 55 1.69 -6.22 11.93
N HIS A 56 0.39 -6.35 11.66
CA HIS A 56 -0.68 -6.06 12.62
C HIS A 56 -0.56 -6.87 13.91
N ARG A 57 -0.01 -8.08 13.83
CA ARG A 57 0.20 -8.98 14.99
C ARG A 57 1.25 -8.44 15.97
N GLN A 58 2.09 -7.52 15.52
CA GLN A 58 3.13 -6.88 16.34
C GLN A 58 2.72 -5.49 16.82
N LEU A 59 1.70 -4.88 16.19
CA LEU A 59 1.36 -3.46 16.36
C LEU A 59 0.02 -3.24 17.06
N ASP A 60 -0.65 -4.31 17.49
CA ASP A 60 -1.99 -4.28 18.11
C ASP A 60 -3.02 -3.53 17.23
N THR A 61 -2.96 -3.80 15.93
CA THR A 61 -3.89 -3.25 14.93
C THR A 61 -4.58 -4.39 14.19
N ARG A 62 -5.51 -4.07 13.28
CA ARG A 62 -6.17 -5.06 12.42
C ARG A 62 -5.48 -5.24 11.08
N TRP A 63 -4.87 -4.18 10.53
CA TRP A 63 -4.33 -4.20 9.17
C TRP A 63 -2.80 -4.25 9.12
N SER A 64 -2.26 -5.22 8.38
CA SER A 64 -0.86 -5.24 7.95
C SER A 64 -0.69 -4.42 6.69
N VAL A 65 0.52 -3.89 6.46
CA VAL A 65 0.84 -3.10 5.26
C VAL A 65 2.06 -3.65 4.56
N ARG A 66 2.00 -3.73 3.23
CA ARG A 66 3.16 -3.99 2.35
C ARG A 66 3.48 -2.76 1.51
N ALA A 67 4.75 -2.54 1.23
CA ALA A 67 5.22 -1.50 0.31
C ALA A 67 5.54 -2.11 -1.06
N SER A 68 5.08 -1.45 -2.12
CA SER A 68 5.36 -1.83 -3.51
C SER A 68 5.40 -0.57 -4.39
N VAL A 69 5.51 -0.77 -5.70
CA VAL A 69 5.48 0.29 -6.71
C VAL A 69 4.52 -0.12 -7.83
N MET A 70 3.87 0.86 -8.47
CA MET A 70 2.89 0.56 -9.54
C MET A 70 3.48 -0.29 -10.66
N GLU A 71 4.77 -0.17 -10.96
CA GLU A 71 5.45 -0.97 -11.97
C GLU A 71 5.44 -2.47 -11.65
N GLU A 72 5.46 -2.86 -10.37
CA GLU A 72 5.37 -4.27 -9.96
C GLU A 72 4.00 -4.85 -10.33
N PHE A 73 2.93 -4.06 -10.19
CA PHE A 73 1.56 -4.50 -10.47
C PHE A 73 1.39 -4.77 -11.96
N ILE A 74 2.01 -3.94 -12.82
CA ILE A 74 2.07 -4.18 -14.27
C ILE A 74 2.88 -5.44 -14.59
N LYS A 75 4.04 -5.60 -13.97
CA LYS A 75 4.91 -6.77 -14.18
C LYS A 75 4.23 -8.07 -13.78
N LYS A 76 3.44 -8.06 -12.70
CA LYS A 76 2.66 -9.21 -12.22
C LYS A 76 1.30 -9.37 -12.92
N GLY A 77 0.95 -8.48 -13.85
CA GLY A 77 -0.31 -8.54 -14.61
C GLY A 77 -1.56 -8.16 -13.81
N LEU A 78 -1.40 -7.54 -12.64
CA LEU A 78 -2.51 -7.05 -11.81
C LEU A 78 -3.15 -5.78 -12.39
N LEU A 79 -2.37 -5.01 -13.15
CA LEU A 79 -2.83 -3.84 -13.89
C LEU A 79 -2.39 -3.94 -15.34
N THR A 80 -3.18 -3.38 -16.25
CA THR A 80 -2.76 -3.19 -17.64
C THR A 80 -1.95 -1.90 -17.78
N LYS A 81 -1.17 -1.81 -18.88
CA LYS A 81 -0.41 -0.59 -19.19
C LYS A 81 -1.34 0.61 -19.38
N GLU A 82 -2.52 0.39 -19.96
CA GLU A 82 -3.53 1.41 -20.20
C GLU A 82 -4.09 1.96 -18.88
N GLN A 83 -4.38 1.08 -17.92
CA GLN A 83 -4.81 1.48 -16.57
C GLN A 83 -3.73 2.31 -15.87
N PHE A 84 -2.46 1.94 -16.01
CA PHE A 84 -1.36 2.72 -15.44
C PHE A 84 -1.18 4.08 -16.12
N VAL A 85 -1.35 4.15 -17.45
CA VAL A 85 -1.35 5.44 -18.15
C VAL A 85 -2.47 6.35 -17.65
N ALA A 86 -3.69 5.82 -17.49
CA ALA A 86 -4.81 6.58 -16.95
C ALA A 86 -4.55 7.06 -15.51
N PHE A 87 -3.96 6.22 -14.67
CA PHE A 87 -3.54 6.58 -13.31
C PHE A 87 -2.52 7.74 -13.31
N LYS A 88 -1.47 7.65 -14.14
CA LYS A 88 -0.43 8.70 -14.21
C LYS A 88 -0.95 10.07 -14.63
N GLN A 89 -2.10 10.15 -15.29
CA GLN A 89 -2.72 11.43 -15.67
C GLN A 89 -3.42 12.13 -14.48
N ARG A 90 -3.67 11.40 -13.38
CA ARG A 90 -4.43 11.87 -12.22
C ARG A 90 -3.66 11.78 -10.89
N TRP A 91 -2.42 11.28 -10.93
CA TRP A 91 -1.54 11.09 -9.78
C TRP A 91 -0.92 12.41 -9.31
#